data_AF-A0AAT9P6S6-F1
#
_entry.id   AF-A0AAT9P6S6-F1
#
_cell.length_a   1.000
_cell.length_b   1.000
_cell.length_c   1.000
_cell.angle_alpha   90.00
_cell.angle_beta   90.00
_cell.angle_gamma   90.00
#
_symmetry.space_group_name_H-M   'P 1'
#
loop_
_entity.id
_entity.type
_entity.pdbx_description
1 polymer ?
#
loop_
_entity_poly.entity_id
_entity_poly.type
_entity_poly.pdbx_seq_one_letter_code
_entity_poly.pdbx_strand_id
1 'polypeptide(L)'
;MNIKIFAFGINKIINCINADKMKFEQMSISQESFKILIDEYFLSKFDYYFQDNILIVPATKLEPNRSWNKSLIINEQVIEFKGMYIFFFNFRELENNILYITPLTLPQIELVRNNFYLTKQ
;
A
#
# COMPACT_ATOMS: atom_id res chain seq x y z
N MET A 1 10.96 -12.90 6.20
CA MET A 1 10.71 -13.83 5.08
C MET A 1 10.89 -13.03 3.80
N ASN A 2 11.73 -13.47 2.85
CA ASN A 2 11.98 -12.71 1.62
C ASN A 2 10.83 -12.97 0.62
N ILE A 3 9.78 -12.15 0.69
CA ILE A 3 8.73 -12.14 -0.32
C ILE A 3 9.33 -11.59 -1.60
N LYS A 4 9.26 -12.37 -2.68
CA LYS A 4 9.93 -12.02 -3.93
C LYS A 4 8.99 -11.42 -4.96
N ILE A 5 7.68 -11.71 -4.92
CA ILE A 5 6.75 -11.41 -6.03
C ILE A 5 5.32 -11.18 -5.49
N PHE A 6 4.65 -10.16 -6.03
CA PHE A 6 3.20 -9.96 -5.91
C PHE A 6 2.46 -10.63 -7.07
N ALA A 7 1.44 -11.42 -6.78
CA ALA A 7 0.46 -11.86 -7.76
C ALA A 7 -0.83 -11.04 -7.57
N PHE A 8 -1.10 -10.14 -8.52
CA PHE A 8 -2.26 -9.26 -8.46
C PHE A 8 -3.43 -9.83 -9.25
N GLY A 9 -4.56 -10.02 -8.58
CA GLY A 9 -5.81 -10.39 -9.22
C GLY A 9 -6.21 -9.34 -10.27
N ILE A 10 -6.71 -9.78 -11.42
CA ILE A 10 -7.03 -8.96 -12.60
C ILE A 10 -8.09 -7.92 -12.24
N ASN A 11 -7.67 -6.75 -11.76
CA ASN A 11 -8.59 -5.66 -11.50
C ASN A 11 -7.87 -4.33 -11.70
N LYS A 12 -8.63 -3.30 -12.10
CA LYS A 12 -8.05 -2.05 -12.62
C LYS A 12 -7.97 -0.95 -11.57
N ILE A 13 -8.10 -1.25 -10.28
CA ILE A 13 -8.16 -0.23 -9.22
C ILE A 13 -7.22 -0.60 -8.08
N ILE A 14 -6.37 0.35 -7.68
CA ILE A 14 -5.55 0.27 -6.47
C ILE A 14 -5.98 1.37 -5.50
N ASN A 15 -6.06 1.03 -4.22
CA ASN A 15 -6.33 1.98 -3.16
C ASN A 15 -5.00 2.43 -2.56
N CYS A 16 -4.81 3.74 -2.39
CA CYS A 16 -3.61 4.28 -1.77
C CYS A 16 -3.94 5.50 -0.92
N ILE A 17 -3.02 5.84 -0.01
CA ILE A 17 -2.96 7.15 0.60
C ILE A 17 -1.86 7.92 -0.12
N ASN A 18 -2.22 9.08 -0.66
CA ASN A 18 -1.28 10.09 -1.11
C ASN A 18 -0.86 10.91 0.11
N ALA A 19 0.35 10.66 0.61
CA ALA A 19 0.87 11.29 1.82
C ALA A 19 1.17 12.78 1.64
N ASP A 20 1.42 13.25 0.41
CA ASP A 20 1.60 14.67 0.12
C ASP A 20 0.27 15.44 0.25
N LYS A 21 -0.79 14.89 -0.35
CA LYS A 21 -2.14 15.48 -0.31
C LYS A 21 -2.94 15.15 0.94
N MET A 22 -2.49 14.16 1.72
CA MET A 22 -3.20 13.57 2.86
C MET A 22 -4.60 13.07 2.48
N LYS A 23 -4.69 12.37 1.35
CA LYS A 23 -5.96 11.85 0.83
C LYS A 23 -5.88 10.38 0.52
N PHE A 24 -6.93 9.67 0.88
CA PHE A 24 -7.20 8.34 0.35
C PHE A 24 -7.65 8.50 -1.11
N GLU A 25 -6.92 7.89 -2.03
CA GLU A 25 -7.15 7.95 -3.47
C GLU A 25 -7.37 6.54 -4.02
N GLN A 26 -8.18 6.45 -5.08
CA GLN A 26 -8.33 5.24 -5.88
C GLN A 26 -7.71 5.50 -7.24
N MET A 27 -6.68 4.73 -7.57
CA MET A 27 -5.96 4.87 -8.83
C MET A 27 -6.41 3.79 -9.80
N SER A 28 -6.90 4.21 -10.96
CA SER A 28 -7.13 3.30 -12.07
C SER A 28 -5.80 2.86 -12.68
N ILE A 29 -5.59 1.56 -12.82
CA ILE A 29 -4.36 0.97 -13.32
C ILE A 29 -4.64 -0.03 -14.44
N SER A 30 -3.91 0.12 -15.54
CA SER A 30 -3.83 -0.87 -16.60
C SER A 30 -2.82 -1.97 -16.22
N GLN A 31 -2.82 -3.10 -16.92
CA GLN A 31 -1.79 -4.13 -16.71
C GLN A 31 -0.37 -3.59 -16.91
N GLU A 32 -0.16 -2.72 -17.91
CA GLU A 32 1.14 -2.09 -18.19
C GLU A 32 1.55 -1.14 -17.06
N SER A 33 0.62 -0.30 -16.57
CA SER A 33 0.88 0.60 -15.44
C SER A 33 1.07 -0.16 -14.14
N PHE A 34 0.49 -1.35 -13.98
CA PHE A 34 0.69 -2.18 -12.80
C PHE A 34 2.15 -2.64 -12.69
N LYS A 35 2.72 -3.14 -13.80
CA LYS A 35 4.12 -3.54 -13.84
C LYS A 35 5.04 -2.37 -13.47
N ILE A 36 4.81 -1.20 -14.05
CA ILE A 36 5.55 0.03 -13.74
C ILE A 36 5.39 0.38 -12.25
N LEU A 37 4.19 0.26 -11.69
CA LEU A 37 3.96 0.53 -10.28
C LEU A 37 4.77 -0.42 -9.39
N ILE A 38 4.78 -1.72 -9.70
CA ILE A 38 5.61 -2.69 -8.97
C ILE A 38 7.09 -2.32 -9.09
N ASP A 39 7.57 -2.14 -10.32
CA ASP A 39 8.99 -1.91 -10.60
C ASP A 39 9.51 -0.58 -10.00
N GLU A 40 8.69 0.47 -10.00
CA GLU A 40 9.08 1.79 -9.50
C GLU A 40 8.88 1.97 -7.98
N TYR A 41 7.79 1.44 -7.43
CA TYR A 41 7.39 1.72 -6.05
C TYR A 41 7.68 0.58 -5.08
N PHE A 42 7.90 -0.64 -5.57
CA PHE A 42 8.21 -1.81 -4.76
C PHE A 42 9.55 -2.41 -5.21
N LEU A 43 10.65 -1.86 -4.68
CA LEU A 43 11.99 -2.44 -4.88
C LEU A 43 12.06 -3.89 -4.35
N SER A 44 13.08 -4.65 -4.76
CA SER A 44 13.29 -6.05 -4.33
C SER A 44 13.32 -6.31 -2.82
N LYS A 45 13.42 -5.24 -2.02
CA LYS A 45 13.19 -5.21 -0.57
C LYS A 45 12.28 -4.01 -0.27
N PHE A 46 10.98 -4.26 -0.15
CA PHE A 46 10.02 -3.28 0.34
C PHE A 46 9.53 -3.72 1.73
N ASP A 47 9.26 -2.75 2.60
CA ASP A 47 8.57 -3.01 3.84
C ASP A 47 7.08 -3.22 3.53
N TYR A 48 6.47 -4.18 4.22
CA TYR A 48 5.04 -4.41 4.15
C TYR A 48 4.52 -4.80 5.52
N TYR A 49 3.26 -4.46 5.74
CA TYR A 49 2.57 -4.64 7.00
C TYR A 49 1.25 -5.35 6.74
N PHE A 50 0.81 -6.12 7.73
CA PHE A 50 -0.49 -6.76 7.70
C PHE A 50 -1.36 -6.22 8.83
N GLN A 51 -2.59 -5.94 8.48
CA GLN A 51 -3.65 -5.66 9.43
C GLN A 51 -4.89 -6.43 8.99
N ASP A 52 -5.25 -7.47 9.74
CA ASP A 52 -6.21 -8.49 9.30
C ASP A 52 -5.84 -9.02 7.89
N ASN A 53 -6.78 -8.98 6.94
CA ASN A 53 -6.57 -9.33 5.54
C ASN A 53 -6.20 -8.13 4.66
N ILE A 54 -5.69 -7.04 5.24
CA ILE A 54 -5.21 -5.88 4.51
C ILE A 54 -3.68 -5.91 4.51
N LEU A 55 -3.12 -6.01 3.31
CA LEU A 55 -1.70 -5.77 3.07
C LEU A 55 -1.49 -4.27 2.84
N ILE A 56 -0.56 -3.70 3.58
CA ILE A 56 -0.18 -2.30 3.52
C ILE A 56 1.27 -2.22 3.05
N VAL A 57 1.51 -1.49 1.96
CA VAL A 57 2.83 -1.40 1.33
C VAL A 57 3.21 0.07 1.13
N PRO A 58 4.04 0.63 2.01
CA PRO A 58 4.65 1.94 1.77
C PRO A 58 5.50 1.92 0.50
N ALA A 59 5.35 2.95 -0.33
CA ALA A 59 6.23 3.17 -1.47
C ALA A 59 7.68 3.33 -1.01
N THR A 60 8.60 2.62 -1.66
CA THR A 60 10.05 2.76 -1.40
C THR A 60 10.67 3.91 -2.19
N LYS A 61 10.02 4.36 -3.26
CA LYS A 61 10.49 5.46 -4.11
C LYS A 61 10.55 6.75 -3.29
N LEU A 62 11.75 7.31 -3.15
CA LEU A 62 11.95 8.59 -2.47
C LEU A 62 11.49 9.72 -3.37
N GLU A 63 10.44 10.41 -2.94
CA GLU A 63 9.84 11.55 -3.64
C GLU A 63 9.64 12.69 -2.65
N PRO A 64 9.86 13.95 -3.06
CA PRO A 64 9.53 15.10 -2.23
C PRO A 64 8.07 15.03 -1.80
N ASN A 65 7.82 14.91 -0.50
CA ASN A 65 6.48 14.91 0.06
C ASN A 65 6.46 15.66 1.40
N ARG A 66 5.35 16.33 1.70
CA ARG A 66 5.19 17.14 2.93
C ARG A 66 5.09 16.32 4.22
N SER A 67 5.14 15.00 4.13
CA SER A 67 4.88 14.07 5.24
C SER A 67 6.09 13.19 5.58
N TRP A 68 7.30 13.56 5.13
CA TRP A 68 8.56 12.84 5.37
C TRP A 68 8.93 12.57 6.83
N ASN A 69 8.40 13.37 7.77
CA ASN A 69 8.61 13.26 9.22
C ASN A 69 7.35 12.76 9.94
N LYS A 70 6.43 12.16 9.18
CA LYS A 70 5.18 11.63 9.69
C LYS A 70 5.17 10.12 9.58
N SER A 71 4.41 9.50 10.46
CA SER A 71 4.07 8.09 10.37
C SER A 71 2.56 7.96 10.16
N LEU A 72 2.16 6.90 9.47
CA LEU A 72 0.77 6.57 9.28
C LEU A 72 0.33 5.68 10.42
N ILE A 73 -0.73 6.06 11.11
CA ILE A 73 -1.40 5.19 12.08
C ILE A 73 -2.65 4.63 11.42
N ILE A 74 -2.78 3.31 11.41
CA ILE A 74 -4.01 2.60 11.05
C ILE A 74 -4.27 1.57 12.13
N ASN A 75 -5.46 1.61 12.74
CA ASN A 75 -5.86 0.73 13.84
C ASN A 75 -4.71 0.45 14.84
N GLU A 76 -4.09 1.52 15.37
CA GLU A 76 -3.00 1.47 16.35
C GLU A 76 -1.64 0.97 15.82
N GLN A 77 -1.57 0.50 14.58
CA GLN A 77 -0.31 0.16 13.92
C GLN A 77 0.36 1.42 13.36
N VAL A 78 1.60 1.67 13.78
CA VAL A 78 2.44 2.75 13.27
C VAL A 78 3.24 2.25 12.07
N ILE A 79 3.08 2.91 10.94
CA ILE A 79 3.71 2.60 9.66
C ILE A 79 4.61 3.76 9.28
N GLU A 80 5.91 3.51 9.32
CA GLU A 80 6.90 4.43 8.77
C GLU A 80 6.92 4.34 7.25
N PHE A 81 7.02 5.49 6.60
CA PHE A 81 7.09 5.56 5.15
C PHE A 81 7.97 6.73 4.73
N LYS A 82 8.64 6.57 3.57
CA LYS A 82 9.51 7.60 3.00
C LYS A 82 9.02 8.09 1.65
N GLY A 83 8.27 7.26 0.92
CA GLY A 83 7.68 7.61 -0.36
C GLY A 83 6.38 8.40 -0.26
N MET A 84 5.89 8.85 -1.41
CA MET A 84 4.66 9.66 -1.47
C MET A 84 3.39 8.85 -1.28
N TYR A 85 3.42 7.55 -1.56
CA TYR A 85 2.25 6.68 -1.54
C TYR A 85 2.37 5.57 -0.50
N ILE A 86 1.23 5.19 0.05
CA ILE A 86 1.07 3.97 0.85
C ILE A 86 -0.07 3.19 0.22
N PHE A 87 0.23 1.98 -0.27
CA PHE A 87 -0.71 1.18 -1.04
C PHE A 87 -1.41 0.16 -0.16
N PHE A 88 -2.68 -0.11 -0.49
CA PHE A 88 -3.52 -1.03 0.25
C PHE A 88 -4.10 -2.10 -0.65
N PHE A 89 -3.97 -3.34 -0.22
CA PHE A 89 -4.44 -4.50 -0.94
C PHE A 89 -5.18 -5.45 -0.02
N ASN A 90 -6.18 -6.14 -0.55
CA ASN A 90 -6.79 -7.27 0.12
C ASN A 90 -5.87 -8.49 -0.06
N PHE A 91 -5.30 -8.96 1.03
CA PHE A 91 -4.51 -10.18 1.07
C PHE A 91 -5.42 -11.39 0.98
N ARG A 92 -5.08 -12.33 0.10
CA ARG A 92 -5.80 -13.59 -0.08
C ARG A 92 -5.06 -14.74 0.57
N GLU A 93 -3.83 -14.96 0.12
CA GLU A 93 -3.02 -16.09 0.53
C GLU A 93 -1.55 -15.87 0.18
N LEU A 94 -0.69 -16.64 0.84
CA LEU A 94 0.73 -16.72 0.59
C LEU A 94 1.06 -18.14 0.15
N GLU A 95 1.49 -18.31 -1.09
CA GLU A 95 1.91 -19.61 -1.62
C GLU A 95 3.27 -19.46 -2.31
N ASN A 96 4.22 -20.36 -2.04
CA ASN A 96 5.54 -20.35 -2.69
C ASN A 96 6.30 -19.00 -2.63
N ASN A 97 6.15 -18.24 -1.54
CA ASN A 97 6.68 -16.87 -1.35
C ASN A 97 6.09 -15.81 -2.31
N ILE A 98 4.90 -16.08 -2.85
CA ILE A 98 4.11 -15.17 -3.67
C ILE A 98 2.93 -14.67 -2.83
N LEU A 99 2.77 -13.36 -2.72
CA LEU A 99 1.60 -12.75 -2.10
C LEU A 99 0.49 -12.60 -3.13
N TYR A 100 -0.62 -13.32 -2.93
CA TYR A 100 -1.81 -13.18 -3.74
C TYR A 100 -2.67 -12.06 -3.16
N ILE A 101 -2.88 -11.03 -3.97
CA ILE A 101 -3.55 -9.81 -3.56
C ILE A 101 -4.61 -9.39 -4.57
N THR A 102 -5.67 -8.77 -4.07
CA THR A 102 -6.74 -8.15 -4.87
C THR A 102 -6.94 -6.70 -4.42
N PRO A 103 -7.74 -5.89 -5.13
CA PRO A 103 -8.19 -4.61 -4.57
C PRO A 103 -8.92 -4.83 -3.25
N LEU A 104 -8.90 -3.80 -2.39
CA LEU A 104 -9.74 -3.76 -1.21
C LEU A 104 -11.21 -3.93 -1.57
N THR A 105 -11.92 -4.69 -0.74
CA THR A 105 -13.37 -4.73 -0.73
C THR A 105 -13.94 -3.41 -0.19
N LEU A 106 -15.22 -3.14 -0.46
CA LEU A 106 -15.88 -1.93 0.04
C LEU A 106 -15.77 -1.78 1.58
N PRO A 107 -16.03 -2.83 2.39
CA PRO A 107 -15.85 -2.72 3.85
C PRO A 107 -14.41 -2.39 4.26
N GLN A 108 -13.42 -2.95 3.56
CA GLN A 108 -12.01 -2.64 3.83
C GLN A 108 -11.64 -1.19 3.45
N ILE A 109 -12.21 -0.66 2.37
CA ILE A 109 -12.02 0.74 1.98
C ILE A 109 -12.56 1.67 3.08
N GLU A 110 -13.77 1.39 3.58
CA GLU A 110 -14.37 2.18 4.66
C GLU A 110 -13.56 2.07 5.95
N LEU A 111 -13.10 0.87 6.30
CA LEU A 111 -12.28 0.62 7.47
C LEU A 111 -10.95 1.39 7.42
N VAL A 112 -10.24 1.33 6.29
CA VAL A 112 -9.00 2.11 6.12
C VAL A 112 -9.33 3.58 6.24
N ARG A 113 -10.31 4.08 5.45
CA ARG A 113 -10.66 5.50 5.37
C ARG A 113 -11.03 6.12 6.72
N ASN A 114 -11.73 5.39 7.58
CA ASN A 114 -12.23 5.90 8.85
C ASN A 114 -11.21 5.81 9.99
N ASN A 115 -10.19 4.97 9.85
CA ASN A 115 -9.24 4.69 10.94
C ASN A 115 -7.80 5.07 10.63
N PHE A 116 -7.54 5.74 9.50
CA PHE A 116 -6.21 6.25 9.19
C PHE A 116 -6.04 7.70 9.64
N TYR A 117 -4.87 8.00 10.23
CA TYR A 117 -4.43 9.38 10.42
C TYR A 117 -2.91 9.46 10.43
N LEU A 118 -2.35 10.62 10.09
CA LEU A 118 -0.92 10.87 10.11
C LEU A 118 -0.54 11.55 11.42
N THR A 119 0.48 11.02 12.11
CA THR A 119 1.10 11.66 13.27
C THR A 119 2.50 12.15 12.95
N LYS A 120 2.98 13.17 13.65
CA LYS A 120 4.41 13.51 13.68
C LYS A 120 5.15 12.43 14.47
N GLN A 121 6.35 12.08 14.02
CA GLN A 121 7.31 11.31 14.82
C GLN A 121 7.79 12.12 16.02
#